data_AF-A0A833FUN1-F1
#
_entry.id   AF-A0A833FUN1-F1
#
_cell.length_a   1.000
_cell.length_b   1.000
_cell.length_c   1.000
_cell.angle_alpha   90.00
_cell.angle_beta   90.00
_cell.angle_gamma   90.00
#
_symmetry.space_group_name_H-M   'P 1'
#
loop_
_entity.id
_entity.type
_entity.pdbx_description
1 polymer ?
#
loop_
_entity_poly.entity_id
_entity_poly.type
_entity_poly.pdbx_seq_one_letter_code
_entity_poly.pdbx_strand_id
1 'polypeptide(L)'
;MSVQKSFYSYIESTKQKQQLVVQPRMGVSDLKKMGQGLRAVSNLPFPVVATITIDSFTRNLELQELNQVLKEGHELNGFPLITYGSEALQEMIKTYTRPDLLVQVRHGSPLPLTLFKVMAEGGIFHSEGGPLSYCLPYSRVPIEQTIENWKKSLLFLSQYPSAHMESFGGCMLGQLCHPSLLIAVAVLEGMFFEQCGIRDISLSYAQG
;
A
#
# COMPACT_ATOMS: atom_id res chain seq x y z
N MET A 1 25.48 -6.09 0.51
CA MET A 1 24.02 -5.89 0.48
C MET A 1 23.78 -4.43 0.12
N SER A 2 23.19 -4.14 -1.04
CA SER A 2 22.85 -2.76 -1.40
C SER A 2 21.81 -2.23 -0.41
N VAL A 3 22.09 -1.11 0.25
CA VAL A 3 21.13 -0.43 1.10
C VAL A 3 19.90 -0.12 0.25
N GLN A 4 18.77 -0.75 0.54
CA GLN A 4 17.50 -0.44 -0.11
C GLN A 4 17.18 1.02 0.19
N LYS A 5 17.03 1.84 -0.86
CA LYS A 5 16.67 3.26 -0.69
C LYS A 5 15.30 3.34 -0.03
N SER A 6 15.17 4.17 1.00
CA SER A 6 13.87 4.43 1.63
C SER A 6 12.99 5.27 0.70
N PHE A 7 11.68 5.24 0.93
CA PHE A 7 10.70 6.03 0.18
C PHE A 7 11.04 7.53 0.25
N TYR A 8 11.28 8.06 1.45
CA TYR A 8 11.72 9.44 1.69
C TYR A 8 12.96 9.81 0.86
N SER A 9 14.01 8.97 0.89
CA SER A 9 15.25 9.26 0.16
C SER A 9 15.04 9.34 -1.35
N TYR A 10 14.13 8.53 -1.90
CA TYR A 10 13.76 8.57 -3.30
C TYR A 10 13.04 9.88 -3.66
N ILE A 11 12.04 10.26 -2.85
CA ILE A 11 11.30 11.52 -3.04
C ILE A 11 12.23 12.74 -2.94
N GLU A 12 13.07 12.82 -1.91
CA GLU A 12 14.01 13.94 -1.72
C GLU A 12 15.03 14.04 -2.87
N SER A 13 15.57 12.90 -3.33
CA SER A 13 16.50 12.90 -4.46
C SER A 13 15.87 13.38 -5.77
N THR A 14 14.55 13.15 -5.94
CA THR A 14 13.80 13.59 -7.13
C THR A 14 13.44 15.07 -7.03
N LYS A 15 13.07 15.53 -5.83
CA LYS A 15 12.82 16.94 -5.53
C LYS A 15 14.06 17.82 -5.75
N GLN A 16 15.25 17.36 -5.36
CA GLN A 16 16.51 18.06 -5.63
C GLN A 16 16.78 18.25 -7.14
N LYS A 17 16.25 17.35 -7.97
CA LYS A 17 16.31 17.44 -9.44
C LYS A 17 15.14 18.22 -10.04
N GLN A 18 14.28 18.82 -9.21
CA GLN A 18 13.08 19.55 -9.62
C GLN A 18 12.13 18.72 -10.49
N GLN A 19 12.06 17.41 -10.23
CA GLN A 19 11.16 16.49 -10.91
C GLN A 19 10.00 16.08 -9.99
N LEU A 20 8.86 15.74 -10.61
CA LEU A 20 7.73 15.14 -9.91
C LEU A 20 7.83 13.61 -9.99
N VAL A 21 7.53 12.94 -8.88
CA VAL A 21 7.32 11.48 -8.86
C VAL A 21 5.86 11.20 -9.19
N VAL A 22 5.63 10.37 -10.20
CA VAL A 22 4.28 9.91 -10.56
C VAL A 22 4.03 8.55 -9.91
N GLN A 23 2.81 8.30 -9.46
CA GLN A 23 2.41 7.00 -8.94
C GLN A 23 1.03 6.60 -9.46
N PRO A 24 0.93 5.77 -10.51
CA PRO A 24 -0.37 5.28 -10.98
C PRO A 24 -0.94 4.26 -9.99
N ARG A 25 -2.28 4.17 -9.91
CA ARG A 25 -2.94 3.01 -9.29
C ARG A 25 -3.10 1.90 -10.31
N MET A 26 -2.73 0.69 -9.94
CA MET A 26 -2.78 -0.48 -10.81
C MET A 26 -2.95 -1.74 -9.96
N GLY A 27 -3.96 -2.54 -10.27
CA GLY A 27 -4.17 -3.86 -9.70
C GLY A 27 -4.86 -4.72 -10.75
N VAL A 28 -4.27 -5.88 -11.03
CA VAL A 28 -4.75 -6.84 -12.03
C VAL A 28 -4.74 -8.21 -11.39
N SER A 29 -5.76 -9.03 -11.63
CA SER A 29 -5.92 -10.30 -10.89
C SER A 29 -4.93 -11.38 -11.30
N ASP A 30 -4.57 -11.44 -12.58
CA ASP A 30 -3.60 -12.41 -13.09
C ASP A 30 -2.16 -12.00 -12.73
N LEU A 31 -1.40 -12.92 -12.13
CA LEU A 31 -0.02 -12.69 -11.68
C LEU A 31 0.91 -12.23 -12.81
N LYS A 32 0.80 -12.84 -13.99
CA LYS A 32 1.66 -12.53 -15.13
C LYS A 32 1.33 -11.16 -15.72
N LYS A 33 0.04 -10.85 -15.90
CA LYS A 33 -0.42 -9.53 -16.35
C LYS A 33 -0.04 -8.45 -15.36
N MET A 34 -0.16 -8.71 -14.05
CA MET A 34 0.26 -7.77 -13.01
C MET A 34 1.77 -7.48 -13.11
N GLY A 35 2.59 -8.52 -13.25
CA GLY A 35 4.02 -8.38 -13.51
C GLY A 35 4.34 -7.59 -14.78
N GLN A 36 3.64 -7.85 -15.90
CA GLN A 36 3.81 -7.08 -17.13
C GLN A 36 3.46 -5.59 -16.94
N GLY A 37 2.41 -5.28 -16.18
CA GLY A 37 2.09 -3.91 -15.79
C GLY A 37 3.21 -3.25 -14.99
N LEU A 38 3.77 -3.97 -14.00
CA LEU A 38 4.91 -3.48 -13.22
C LEU A 38 6.14 -3.21 -14.10
N ARG A 39 6.41 -4.07 -15.10
CA ARG A 39 7.48 -3.84 -16.09
C ARG A 39 7.23 -2.60 -16.92
N ALA A 40 6.00 -2.37 -17.36
CA ALA A 40 5.65 -1.18 -18.12
C ALA A 40 5.90 0.10 -17.30
N VAL A 41 5.44 0.13 -16.05
CA VAL A 41 5.69 1.23 -15.10
C VAL A 41 7.20 1.39 -14.84
N SER A 42 7.92 0.28 -14.63
CA SER A 42 9.37 0.24 -14.43
C SER A 42 10.18 0.81 -15.59
N ASN A 43 9.61 0.90 -16.79
CA ASN A 43 10.29 1.39 -17.99
C ASN A 43 9.91 2.83 -18.36
N LEU A 44 9.09 3.50 -17.55
CA LEU A 44 8.73 4.90 -17.81
C LEU A 44 9.97 5.81 -17.73
N PRO A 45 10.09 6.81 -18.62
CA PRO A 45 11.28 7.66 -18.73
C PRO A 45 11.32 8.78 -17.69
N PHE A 46 10.48 8.71 -16.65
CA PHE A 46 10.36 9.72 -15.60
C PHE A 46 10.31 9.06 -14.21
N PRO A 47 10.58 9.80 -13.12
CA PRO A 47 10.52 9.29 -11.76
C PRO A 47 9.13 8.73 -11.43
N VAL A 48 9.10 7.50 -10.92
CA VAL A 48 7.87 6.74 -10.70
C VAL A 48 7.98 5.81 -9.51
N VAL A 49 6.89 5.70 -8.76
CA VAL A 49 6.65 4.62 -7.80
C VAL A 49 5.57 3.72 -8.39
N ALA A 50 5.79 2.41 -8.37
CA ALA A 50 4.79 1.45 -8.82
C ALA A 50 3.80 1.12 -7.70
N THR A 51 2.59 0.71 -8.09
CA THR A 51 1.54 0.35 -7.16
C THR A 51 1.10 -1.09 -7.40
N ILE A 52 0.81 -1.79 -6.31
CA ILE A 52 -0.04 -2.98 -6.31
C ILE A 52 -1.32 -2.62 -5.56
N THR A 53 -2.42 -2.46 -6.30
CA THR A 53 -3.74 -2.20 -5.74
C THR A 53 -4.43 -3.51 -5.38
N ILE A 54 -4.80 -3.68 -4.11
CA ILE A 54 -5.39 -4.91 -3.58
C ILE A 54 -6.89 -5.00 -3.88
N ASP A 55 -7.36 -6.19 -4.26
CA ASP A 55 -8.78 -6.42 -4.56
C ASP A 55 -9.68 -6.35 -3.30
N SER A 56 -11.00 -6.26 -3.49
CA SER A 56 -11.96 -6.12 -2.38
C SER A 56 -12.07 -7.35 -1.48
N PHE A 57 -11.98 -8.57 -2.03
CA PHE A 57 -12.06 -9.78 -1.21
C PHE A 57 -10.84 -9.90 -0.30
N THR A 58 -9.65 -9.63 -0.83
CA THR A 58 -8.42 -9.59 -0.02
C THR A 58 -8.47 -8.50 1.05
N ARG A 59 -9.02 -7.31 0.73
CA ARG A 59 -9.19 -6.21 1.69
C ARG A 59 -10.08 -6.58 2.88
N ASN A 60 -11.09 -7.42 2.64
CA ASN A 60 -12.06 -7.87 3.65
C ASN A 60 -11.73 -9.24 4.27
N LEU A 61 -10.65 -9.90 3.86
CA LEU A 61 -10.29 -11.28 4.26
C LEU A 61 -11.33 -12.35 3.85
N GLU A 62 -12.08 -12.10 2.78
CA GLU A 62 -13.07 -13.02 2.18
C GLU A 62 -12.37 -14.03 1.25
N LEU A 63 -11.42 -14.79 1.82
CA LEU A 63 -10.50 -15.63 1.03
C LEU A 63 -11.18 -16.88 0.42
N GLN A 64 -12.29 -17.34 0.99
CA GLN A 64 -13.01 -18.51 0.45
C GLN A 64 -13.75 -18.12 -0.83
N GLU A 65 -14.47 -17.00 -0.78
CA GLU A 65 -15.17 -16.39 -1.91
C GLU A 65 -14.19 -16.01 -3.02
N LEU A 66 -13.06 -15.41 -2.66
CA LEU A 66 -11.99 -15.09 -3.60
C LEU A 66 -11.50 -16.32 -4.39
N ASN A 67 -11.29 -17.44 -3.70
CA ASN A 67 -10.87 -18.68 -4.35
C ASN A 67 -11.92 -19.23 -5.32
N GLN A 68 -13.21 -19.05 -5.02
CA GLN A 68 -14.28 -19.43 -5.93
C GLN A 68 -14.29 -18.54 -7.18
N VAL A 69 -14.25 -17.22 -6.99
CA VAL A 69 -14.24 -16.22 -8.08
C VAL A 69 -13.04 -16.43 -9.03
N LEU A 70 -11.87 -16.74 -8.49
CA LEU A 70 -10.69 -17.06 -9.29
C LEU A 70 -10.84 -18.37 -10.08
N LYS A 71 -11.45 -19.41 -9.49
CA LYS A 71 -11.73 -20.68 -10.20
C LYS A 71 -12.72 -20.51 -11.35
N GLU A 72 -13.68 -19.60 -11.18
CA GLU A 72 -14.68 -19.25 -12.19
C GLU A 72 -14.10 -18.35 -13.30
N GLY A 73 -12.85 -17.88 -13.14
CA GLY A 73 -12.15 -17.08 -14.14
C GLY A 73 -12.61 -15.61 -14.19
N HIS A 74 -13.23 -15.12 -13.12
CA HIS A 74 -13.67 -13.73 -13.03
C HIS A 74 -12.50 -12.78 -12.73
N GLU A 75 -12.48 -11.64 -13.41
CA GLU A 75 -11.51 -10.56 -13.13
C GLU A 75 -11.93 -9.80 -11.86
N LEU A 76 -10.96 -9.49 -11.01
CA LEU A 76 -11.13 -8.73 -9.76
C LEU A 76 -10.80 -7.26 -10.00
N ASN A 77 -11.23 -6.41 -9.06
CA ASN A 77 -10.90 -4.98 -9.05
C ASN A 77 -9.47 -4.67 -8.54
N GLY A 78 -8.62 -5.69 -8.40
CA GLY A 78 -7.26 -5.56 -7.90
C GLY A 78 -6.48 -6.88 -7.90
N PHE A 79 -5.31 -6.87 -7.26
CA PHE A 79 -4.42 -8.02 -7.15
C PHE A 79 -4.66 -8.79 -5.84
N PRO A 80 -4.93 -10.11 -5.91
CA PRO A 80 -5.19 -10.96 -4.74
C PRO A 80 -3.90 -11.43 -4.06
N LEU A 81 -3.18 -10.48 -3.46
CA LEU A 81 -1.84 -10.70 -2.93
C LEU A 81 -1.77 -11.85 -1.90
N ILE A 82 -2.72 -11.92 -0.96
CA ILE A 82 -2.71 -12.95 0.08
C ILE A 82 -2.88 -14.35 -0.54
N THR A 83 -3.70 -14.48 -1.59
CA THR A 83 -3.95 -15.76 -2.27
C THR A 83 -2.74 -16.24 -3.05
N TYR A 84 -2.00 -15.34 -3.72
CA TYR A 84 -0.76 -15.71 -4.40
C TYR A 84 0.40 -15.97 -3.43
N GLY A 85 0.43 -15.27 -2.29
CA GLY A 85 1.45 -15.43 -1.28
C GLY A 85 2.77 -14.67 -1.56
N SER A 86 3.67 -14.73 -0.58
CA SER A 86 4.91 -13.96 -0.56
C SER A 86 5.96 -14.45 -1.57
N GLU A 87 6.06 -15.77 -1.78
CA GLU A 87 6.99 -16.36 -2.77
C GLU A 87 6.68 -15.89 -4.20
N ALA A 88 5.41 -15.96 -4.60
CA ALA A 88 4.96 -15.50 -5.91
C ALA A 88 5.14 -13.98 -6.08
N LEU A 89 4.88 -13.20 -5.03
CA LEU A 89 5.16 -11.76 -5.02
C LEU A 89 6.65 -11.50 -5.24
N GLN A 90 7.53 -12.17 -4.50
CA GLN A 90 8.97 -12.00 -4.59
C GLN A 90 9.49 -12.36 -6.00
N GLU A 91 9.01 -13.47 -6.57
CA GLU A 91 9.36 -13.87 -7.93
C GLU A 91 8.87 -12.85 -8.96
N MET A 92 7.64 -12.34 -8.83
CA MET A 92 7.08 -11.32 -9.71
C MET A 92 7.92 -10.03 -9.67
N ILE A 93 8.24 -9.51 -8.48
CA ILE A 93 9.06 -8.31 -8.33
C ILE A 93 10.43 -8.54 -8.99
N LYS A 94 11.13 -9.62 -8.61
CA LYS A 94 12.46 -9.95 -9.15
C LYS A 94 12.46 -10.07 -10.68
N THR A 95 11.39 -10.62 -11.26
CA THR A 95 11.30 -10.88 -12.70
C THR A 95 10.95 -9.64 -13.50
N TYR A 96 10.06 -8.79 -12.99
CA TYR A 96 9.42 -7.73 -13.78
C TYR A 96 9.88 -6.31 -13.47
N THR A 97 10.55 -6.06 -12.35
CA THR A 97 10.96 -4.71 -11.96
C THR A 97 12.47 -4.53 -11.97
N ARG A 98 12.92 -3.29 -12.17
CA ARG A 98 14.32 -2.94 -11.89
C ARG A 98 14.59 -2.90 -10.37
N PRO A 99 15.82 -3.16 -9.89
CA PRO A 99 16.12 -3.27 -8.45
C PRO A 99 15.85 -2.00 -7.63
N ASP A 100 15.86 -0.82 -8.26
CA ASP A 100 15.64 0.47 -7.62
C ASP A 100 14.18 0.95 -7.71
N LEU A 101 13.28 0.18 -8.32
CA LEU A 101 11.87 0.54 -8.38
C LEU A 101 11.24 0.36 -7.00
N LEU A 102 10.69 1.44 -6.45
CA LEU A 102 9.82 1.34 -5.28
C LEU A 102 8.45 0.86 -5.71
N VAL A 103 7.94 -0.13 -4.98
CA VAL A 103 6.57 -0.63 -5.11
C VAL A 103 5.86 -0.36 -3.79
N GLN A 104 4.67 0.24 -3.85
CA GLN A 104 3.80 0.45 -2.70
C GLN A 104 2.54 -0.39 -2.83
N VAL A 105 2.16 -1.06 -1.74
CA VAL A 105 0.87 -1.74 -1.65
C VAL A 105 -0.20 -0.70 -1.28
N ARG A 106 -1.19 -0.53 -2.16
CA ARG A 106 -2.31 0.40 -1.94
C ARG A 106 -3.60 -0.40 -1.82
N HIS A 107 -4.40 -0.11 -0.81
CA HIS A 107 -5.52 -0.98 -0.45
C HIS A 107 -6.65 -0.19 0.23
N GLY A 108 -7.42 -0.83 1.09
CA GLY A 108 -8.55 -0.25 1.83
C GLY A 108 -8.96 -1.21 2.93
N SER A 109 -7.96 -1.74 3.65
CA SER A 109 -8.16 -2.87 4.57
C SER A 109 -8.28 -2.36 6.00
N PRO A 110 -9.37 -2.66 6.72
CA PRO A 110 -9.50 -2.32 8.14
C PRO A 110 -8.58 -3.19 9.02
N LEU A 111 -8.27 -4.41 8.61
CA LEU A 111 -7.48 -5.38 9.40
C LEU A 111 -6.25 -5.84 8.61
N PRO A 112 -5.21 -5.01 8.41
CA PRO A 112 -4.15 -5.26 7.44
C PRO A 112 -3.07 -6.26 7.86
N LEU A 113 -3.11 -6.81 9.08
CA LEU A 113 -1.98 -7.61 9.61
C LEU A 113 -1.51 -8.73 8.68
N THR A 114 -2.42 -9.54 8.14
CA THR A 114 -2.07 -10.64 7.23
C THR A 114 -1.49 -10.11 5.91
N LEU A 115 -2.06 -9.03 5.37
CA LEU A 115 -1.55 -8.38 4.17
C LEU A 115 -0.13 -7.86 4.39
N PHE A 116 0.14 -7.22 5.53
CA PHE A 116 1.44 -6.66 5.88
C PHE A 116 2.52 -7.73 6.04
N LYS A 117 2.16 -8.90 6.60
CA LYS A 117 3.05 -10.06 6.67
C LYS A 117 3.42 -10.56 5.28
N VAL A 118 2.43 -10.82 4.42
CA VAL A 118 2.65 -11.33 3.07
C VAL A 118 3.47 -10.35 2.22
N MET A 119 3.19 -9.04 2.28
CA MET A 119 3.98 -8.06 1.53
C MET A 119 5.43 -7.99 2.02
N ALA A 120 5.66 -8.01 3.34
CA ALA A 120 7.00 -7.88 3.91
C ALA A 120 7.85 -9.13 3.66
N GLU A 121 7.26 -10.32 3.78
CA GLU A 121 7.90 -11.58 3.38
C GLU A 121 8.22 -11.61 1.88
N GLY A 122 7.39 -10.98 1.04
CA GLY A 122 7.64 -10.78 -0.39
C GLY A 122 8.62 -9.66 -0.74
N GLY A 123 9.18 -8.95 0.26
CA GLY A 123 10.19 -7.91 0.09
C GLY A 123 9.66 -6.50 -0.16
N ILE A 124 8.37 -6.24 0.09
CA ILE A 124 7.76 -4.91 0.00
C ILE A 124 7.43 -4.38 1.39
N PHE A 125 7.92 -3.18 1.70
CA PHE A 125 7.79 -2.57 3.04
C PHE A 125 7.05 -1.22 3.02
N HIS A 126 6.45 -0.85 1.88
CA HIS A 126 5.76 0.43 1.71
C HIS A 126 4.26 0.18 1.52
N SER A 127 3.44 0.78 2.39
CA SER A 127 1.98 0.68 2.31
C SER A 127 1.30 2.04 2.45
N GLU A 128 -0.01 2.05 2.20
CA GLU A 128 -0.92 3.18 2.41
C GLU A 128 -1.99 2.80 3.43
N GLY A 129 -2.63 3.80 4.02
CA GLY A 129 -3.83 3.68 4.84
C GLY A 129 -3.57 4.00 6.29
N GLY A 130 -4.62 3.90 7.10
CA GLY A 130 -4.53 4.06 8.53
C GLY A 130 -5.80 3.60 9.23
N PRO A 131 -5.79 3.59 10.58
CA PRO A 131 -6.86 3.02 11.38
C PRO A 131 -8.20 3.75 11.24
N LEU A 132 -8.22 5.00 10.77
CA LEU A 132 -9.46 5.73 10.51
C LEU A 132 -9.76 5.75 9.01
N SER A 133 -8.77 6.10 8.21
CA SER A 133 -8.91 6.31 6.77
C SER A 133 -9.23 5.03 6.00
N TYR A 134 -8.83 3.86 6.49
CA TYR A 134 -9.20 2.55 5.94
C TYR A 134 -10.27 1.80 6.74
N CYS A 135 -10.84 2.43 7.77
CA CYS A 135 -12.00 1.92 8.49
C CYS A 135 -13.28 2.58 7.99
N LEU A 136 -13.39 3.89 8.20
CA LEU A 136 -14.64 4.63 8.07
C LEU A 136 -15.23 4.60 6.65
N PRO A 137 -14.42 4.71 5.57
CA PRO A 137 -14.96 4.65 4.20
C PRO A 137 -15.25 3.23 3.70
N TYR A 138 -14.60 2.22 4.27
CA TYR A 138 -14.50 0.89 3.64
C TYR A 138 -15.10 -0.25 4.45
N SER A 139 -15.41 -0.04 5.73
CA SER A 139 -15.73 -1.15 6.64
C SER A 139 -16.75 -0.78 7.72
N ARG A 140 -17.39 -1.83 8.25
CA ARG A 140 -18.23 -1.79 9.46
C ARG A 140 -17.54 -2.38 10.69
N VAL A 141 -16.26 -2.76 10.58
CA VAL A 141 -15.46 -3.24 11.71
C VAL A 141 -15.42 -2.14 12.78
N PRO A 142 -15.62 -2.46 14.08
CA PRO A 142 -15.50 -1.50 15.15
C PRO A 142 -14.13 -0.80 15.14
N ILE A 143 -14.13 0.53 15.32
CA ILE A 143 -12.91 1.34 15.19
C ILE A 143 -11.84 0.89 16.18
N GLU A 144 -12.22 0.50 17.39
CA GLU A 144 -11.30 0.01 18.42
C GLU A 144 -10.56 -1.26 17.96
N GLN A 145 -11.27 -2.16 17.29
CA GLN A 145 -10.68 -3.37 16.71
C GLN A 145 -9.73 -3.03 15.57
N THR A 146 -10.11 -2.07 14.73
CA THR A 146 -9.26 -1.57 13.65
C THR A 146 -7.98 -0.94 14.18
N ILE A 147 -8.07 -0.04 15.17
CA ILE A 147 -6.90 0.60 15.80
C ILE A 147 -5.94 -0.46 16.37
N GLU A 148 -6.45 -1.44 17.11
CA GLU A 148 -5.61 -2.50 17.69
C GLU A 148 -4.95 -3.37 16.61
N ASN A 149 -5.66 -3.67 15.51
CA ASN A 149 -5.08 -4.43 14.40
C ASN A 149 -4.00 -3.62 13.66
N TRP A 150 -4.26 -2.34 13.38
CA TRP A 150 -3.26 -1.45 12.78
C TRP A 150 -2.04 -1.28 13.66
N LYS A 151 -2.21 -1.14 14.98
CA LYS A 151 -1.07 -1.09 15.92
C LYS A 151 -0.19 -2.33 15.79
N LYS A 152 -0.77 -3.54 15.80
CA LYS A 152 -0.03 -4.79 15.62
C LYS A 152 0.66 -4.85 14.26
N SER A 153 -0.03 -4.39 13.21
CA SER A 153 0.49 -4.39 11.84
C SER A 153 1.69 -3.46 11.68
N LEU A 154 1.63 -2.27 12.28
CA LEU A 154 2.72 -1.29 12.24
C LEU A 154 3.90 -1.69 13.13
N LEU A 155 3.66 -2.28 14.30
CA LEU A 155 4.73 -2.85 15.14
C LEU A 155 5.45 -4.02 14.46
N PHE A 156 4.75 -4.78 13.62
CA PHE A 156 5.38 -5.77 12.76
C PHE A 156 6.20 -5.10 11.66
N LEU A 157 5.61 -4.16 10.93
CA LEU A 157 6.26 -3.50 9.80
C LEU A 157 7.47 -2.66 10.21
N SER A 158 7.46 -2.04 11.40
CA SER A 158 8.57 -1.20 11.91
C SER A 158 9.85 -1.97 12.22
N GLN A 159 9.81 -3.31 12.19
CA GLN A 159 11.01 -4.15 12.26
C GLN A 159 11.88 -4.04 11.00
N TYR A 160 11.32 -3.55 9.90
CA TYR A 160 12.01 -3.34 8.63
C TYR A 160 12.50 -1.89 8.52
N PRO A 161 13.82 -1.63 8.41
CA PRO A 161 14.36 -0.26 8.44
C PRO A 161 13.86 0.68 7.34
N SER A 162 13.44 0.14 6.19
CA SER A 162 12.89 0.90 5.05
C SER A 162 11.36 0.97 5.04
N ALA A 163 10.70 0.57 6.13
CA ALA A 163 9.25 0.61 6.26
C ALA A 163 8.70 2.02 6.05
N HIS A 164 7.73 2.14 5.15
CA HIS A 164 7.06 3.39 4.82
C HIS A 164 5.55 3.25 4.96
N MET A 165 4.93 4.29 5.52
CA MET A 165 3.48 4.41 5.60
C MET A 165 3.00 5.74 5.05
N GLU A 166 2.02 5.67 4.16
CA GLU A 166 1.26 6.83 3.70
C GLU A 166 -0.12 6.87 4.35
N SER A 167 -0.48 7.95 5.04
CA SER A 167 -1.86 8.13 5.52
C SER A 167 -2.79 8.45 4.35
N PHE A 168 -3.95 7.77 4.29
CA PHE A 168 -5.04 8.09 3.36
C PHE A 168 -6.04 9.13 3.93
N GLY A 169 -5.75 9.69 5.11
CA GLY A 169 -6.59 10.68 5.80
C GLY A 169 -6.86 11.95 5.00
N GLY A 170 -6.02 12.28 4.03
CA GLY A 170 -6.22 13.42 3.14
C GLY A 170 -7.26 13.25 2.04
N CYS A 171 -7.80 12.04 1.86
CA CYS A 171 -8.84 11.75 0.88
C CYS A 171 -10.11 11.26 1.60
N MET A 172 -9.97 10.33 2.55
CA MET A 172 -11.09 9.71 3.28
C MET A 172 -12.18 9.18 2.34
N LEU A 173 -13.31 9.88 2.24
CA LEU A 173 -14.46 9.52 1.40
C LEU A 173 -14.33 10.01 -0.05
N GLY A 174 -13.33 10.87 -0.35
CA GLY A 174 -13.15 11.47 -1.66
C GLY A 174 -14.27 12.45 -2.06
N GLN A 175 -15.15 12.84 -1.13
CA GLN A 175 -16.30 13.70 -1.39
C GLN A 175 -16.45 14.77 -0.30
N LEU A 176 -16.31 16.04 -0.69
CA LEU A 176 -16.70 17.25 0.06
C LEU A 176 -16.36 17.27 1.57
N CYS A 177 -15.29 16.58 1.98
CA CYS A 177 -14.80 16.64 3.35
C CYS A 177 -14.10 17.99 3.57
N HIS A 178 -14.38 18.64 4.69
CA HIS A 178 -13.73 19.91 5.01
C HIS A 178 -12.21 19.72 5.12
N PRO A 179 -11.36 20.57 4.50
CA PRO A 179 -9.91 20.41 4.50
C PRO A 179 -9.31 20.23 5.90
N SER A 180 -9.81 20.95 6.90
CA SER A 180 -9.32 20.82 8.29
C SER A 180 -9.54 19.42 8.88
N LEU A 181 -10.64 18.74 8.51
CA LEU A 181 -10.90 17.38 8.96
C LEU A 181 -9.92 16.40 8.30
N LEU A 182 -9.72 16.53 6.99
CA LEU A 182 -8.77 15.71 6.25
C LEU A 182 -7.34 15.86 6.79
N ILE A 183 -6.91 17.11 7.03
CA ILE A 183 -5.60 17.41 7.64
C ILE A 183 -5.51 16.83 9.04
N ALA A 184 -6.54 17.00 9.89
CA ALA A 184 -6.53 16.48 11.26
C ALA A 184 -6.40 14.95 11.27
N VAL A 185 -7.16 14.24 10.43
CA VAL A 185 -7.05 12.77 10.33
C VAL A 185 -5.67 12.36 9.84
N ALA A 186 -5.15 12.99 8.78
CA ALA A 186 -3.83 12.66 8.25
C ALA A 186 -2.72 12.85 9.30
N VAL A 187 -2.74 13.97 10.03
CA VAL A 187 -1.76 14.26 11.09
C VAL A 187 -1.86 13.26 12.23
N LEU A 188 -3.08 12.96 12.70
CA LEU A 188 -3.29 11.99 13.79
C LEU A 188 -2.84 10.58 13.39
N GLU A 189 -3.12 10.14 12.16
CA GLU A 189 -2.61 8.87 11.66
C GLU A 189 -1.08 8.87 11.53
N GLY A 190 -0.48 9.97 11.06
CA GLY A 190 0.98 10.14 11.02
C GLY A 190 1.62 10.02 12.40
N MET A 191 1.05 10.67 13.42
CA MET A 191 1.50 10.54 14.81
C MET A 191 1.36 9.10 15.32
N PHE A 192 0.25 8.43 14.99
CA PHE A 192 0.05 7.02 15.35
C PHE A 192 1.09 6.10 14.70
N PHE A 193 1.46 6.35 13.43
CA PHE A 193 2.52 5.58 12.75
C PHE A 193 3.88 5.77 13.43
N GLU A 194 4.22 7.01 13.78
CA GLU A 194 5.47 7.36 14.47
C GLU A 194 5.56 6.68 15.85
N GLN A 195 4.47 6.71 16.63
CA GLN A 195 4.37 6.01 17.91
C GLN A 195 4.50 4.48 17.79
N CYS A 196 4.16 3.90 16.64
CA CYS A 196 4.34 2.48 16.34
C CYS A 196 5.73 2.15 15.74
N GLY A 197 6.62 3.15 15.65
CA GLY A 197 8.01 2.98 15.24
C GLY A 197 8.28 3.22 13.75
N ILE A 198 7.29 3.66 12.96
CA ILE A 198 7.52 4.03 11.55
C ILE A 198 8.21 5.39 11.49
N ARG A 199 9.27 5.48 10.67
CA ARG A 199 10.08 6.70 10.54
C ARG A 199 9.97 7.36 9.16
N ASP A 200 9.56 6.62 8.14
CA ASP A 200 9.32 7.11 6.79
C ASP A 200 7.80 7.24 6.58
N ILE A 201 7.28 8.47 6.58
CA ILE A 201 5.84 8.74 6.59
C ILE A 201 5.48 9.73 5.49
N SER A 202 4.39 9.47 4.78
CA SER A 202 3.76 10.42 3.86
C SER A 202 2.35 10.78 4.33
N LEU A 203 2.01 12.05 4.25
CA LEU A 203 0.67 12.55 4.54
C LEU A 203 0.05 12.99 3.22
N SER A 204 -0.92 12.23 2.73
CA SER A 204 -1.59 12.56 1.48
C SER A 204 -2.63 13.64 1.69
N TYR A 205 -2.96 14.37 0.63
CA TYR A 205 -4.05 15.34 0.57
C TYR A 205 -4.62 15.36 -0.85
N ALA A 206 -5.92 15.12 -0.97
CA ALA A 206 -6.60 15.18 -2.25
C ALA A 206 -7.03 16.61 -2.56
N GLN A 207 -6.87 17.03 -3.81
CA GLN A 207 -7.41 18.30 -4.29
C GLN A 207 -8.94 18.24 -4.27
N GLY A 208 -9.57 19.19 -3.58
CA GLY A 208 -11.02 19.39 -3.52
C GLY A 208 -11.51 20.45 -4.50
#